data_AF-A0A9P4LNJ8-F1
#
_entry.id   AF-A0A9P4LNJ8-F1
#
_cell.length_a   1.000
_cell.length_b   1.000
_cell.length_c   1.000
_cell.angle_alpha   90.00
_cell.angle_beta   90.00
_cell.angle_gamma   90.00
#
_symmetry.space_group_name_H-M   'P 1'
#
loop_
_entity.id
_entity.type
_entity.pdbx_description
1 polymer ?
#
loop_
_entity_poly.entity_id
_entity_poly.type
_entity_poly.pdbx_seq_one_letter_code
_entity_poly.pdbx_strand_id
1 'polypeptide(L)'
;NYTIALPTGSSGHGQPGLLCTPAKAIDLLTFYLLNYVAHAATVLTKPGERADDYFASVIGSWLFPALGLYRGIEAILCGAVLVRNDDLRKAARSGAPCMVVRAADWRPGAGECIVKAILKRKRQEGKGIHIFPYSPPYMFNKFRCHIFVHRRIIHGTHSLPAGYCFALLPDNAEFEAPAASSDARRLTVEVSVTYNNVKALIALAQSAYALTTLYRARGDQIEQYGYAAFGLTVAQYAVMFITNLIGNLCRPEYPSLYMVESSMMDEARRQGGHFNGAVARV
;
A
#
# COMPACT_ATOMS: atom_id res chain seq x y z
N ASN A 1 -3.74 53.81 29.21
CA ASN A 1 -4.02 52.47 29.74
C ASN A 1 -5.26 51.95 29.03
N TYR A 2 -5.10 51.19 27.93
CA TYR A 2 -6.23 50.69 27.15
C TYR A 2 -6.51 49.25 27.59
N THR A 3 -7.61 49.03 28.29
CA THR A 3 -8.11 47.70 28.65
C THR A 3 -8.78 47.09 27.42
N ILE A 4 -8.09 46.15 26.77
CA ILE A 4 -8.68 45.32 25.71
C ILE A 4 -9.68 44.38 26.39
N ALA A 5 -10.95 44.42 25.97
CA ALA A 5 -11.97 43.50 26.46
C ALA A 5 -11.63 42.08 25.98
N LEU A 6 -11.26 41.21 26.92
CA LEU A 6 -10.97 39.81 26.64
C LEU A 6 -12.26 38.99 26.57
N PRO A 7 -12.30 37.91 25.77
CA PRO A 7 -13.44 37.00 25.73
C PRO A 7 -13.75 36.43 27.12
N THR A 8 -15.04 36.33 27.46
CA THR A 8 -15.48 35.77 28.76
C THR A 8 -14.91 34.37 28.96
N GLY A 9 -14.27 34.13 30.11
CA GLY A 9 -13.64 32.84 30.43
C GLY A 9 -12.19 32.71 29.98
N SER A 10 -11.58 33.75 29.41
CA SER A 10 -10.14 33.74 29.13
C SER A 10 -9.31 33.79 30.41
N SER A 11 -8.24 33.00 30.48
CA SER A 11 -7.30 32.98 31.61
C SER A 11 -5.87 33.18 31.09
N GLY A 12 -5.10 34.04 31.76
CA GLY A 12 -3.66 34.16 31.51
C GLY A 12 -2.80 33.31 32.44
N HIS A 13 -3.41 32.54 33.35
CA HIS A 13 -2.72 31.68 34.33
C HIS A 13 -1.57 32.36 35.10
N GLY A 14 -1.63 33.68 35.27
CA GLY A 14 -0.58 34.48 35.92
C GLY A 14 0.69 34.67 35.10
N GLN A 15 0.72 34.27 33.82
CA GLN A 15 1.87 34.40 32.93
C GLN A 15 1.67 35.56 31.93
N PRO A 16 2.56 36.56 31.93
CA PRO A 16 2.47 37.67 30.98
C PRO A 16 2.66 37.17 29.55
N GLY A 17 1.76 37.55 28.64
CA GLY A 17 1.78 37.12 27.23
C GLY A 17 0.91 35.89 26.93
N LEU A 18 0.49 35.12 27.94
CA LEU A 18 -0.39 33.97 27.76
C LEU A 18 -1.86 34.40 27.79
N LEU A 19 -2.61 34.07 26.75
CA LEU A 19 -4.07 34.22 26.71
C LEU A 19 -4.73 32.92 26.27
N CYS A 20 -5.17 32.12 27.22
CA CYS A 20 -5.98 30.93 26.94
C CYS A 20 -7.43 31.37 26.74
N THR A 21 -8.02 31.04 25.59
CA THR A 21 -9.45 31.22 25.35
C THR A 21 -10.18 29.90 25.58
N PRO A 22 -11.42 29.93 26.09
CA PRO A 22 -12.16 28.70 26.34
C PRO A 22 -12.46 27.96 25.04
N ALA A 23 -12.16 26.66 25.01
CA ALA A 23 -12.49 25.81 23.87
C ALA A 23 -14.01 25.71 23.71
N LYS A 24 -14.52 25.94 22.49
CA LYS A 24 -15.93 25.74 22.19
C LYS A 24 -16.18 24.26 21.88
N ALA A 25 -17.40 23.80 22.13
CA ALA A 25 -17.80 22.43 21.77
C ALA A 25 -17.57 22.12 20.28
N ILE A 26 -17.74 23.13 19.41
CA ILE A 26 -17.48 23.00 17.97
C ILE A 26 -15.99 22.79 17.65
N ASP A 27 -15.07 23.36 18.43
CA ASP A 27 -13.63 23.19 18.23
C ASP A 27 -13.22 21.76 18.56
N LEU A 28 -13.74 21.22 19.67
CA LEU A 28 -13.54 19.83 20.07
C LEU A 28 -14.13 18.85 19.05
N LEU A 29 -15.39 19.07 18.63
CA LEU A 29 -16.04 18.23 17.63
C LEU A 29 -15.25 18.21 16.32
N THR A 30 -14.84 19.38 15.83
CA THR A 30 -14.08 19.51 14.57
C THR A 30 -12.72 18.84 14.69
N PHE A 31 -12.06 18.97 15.84
CA PHE A 31 -10.80 18.29 16.11
C PHE A 31 -10.95 16.76 16.03
N TYR A 32 -11.94 16.16 16.67
CA TYR A 32 -12.13 14.71 16.61
C TYR A 32 -12.55 14.22 15.22
N LEU A 33 -13.47 14.93 14.56
CA LEU A 33 -13.92 14.59 13.21
C LEU A 33 -12.76 14.61 12.22
N LEU A 34 -11.94 15.66 12.22
CA LEU A 34 -10.87 15.81 11.23
C LEU A 34 -9.63 14.97 11.58
N ASN A 35 -9.30 14.77 12.87
CA ASN A 35 -8.12 14.01 13.25
C ASN A 35 -8.32 12.50 13.29
N TYR A 36 -9.52 12.03 13.64
CA TYR A 36 -9.77 10.59 13.82
C TYR A 36 -10.67 10.02 12.73
N VAL A 37 -11.85 10.61 12.52
CA VAL A 37 -12.86 10.07 11.58
C VAL A 37 -12.38 10.22 10.15
N ALA A 38 -12.00 11.43 9.75
CA ALA A 38 -11.51 11.69 8.41
C ALA A 38 -10.15 11.01 8.18
N HIS A 39 -9.32 10.81 9.22
CA HIS A 39 -8.11 10.02 9.10
C HIS A 39 -8.41 8.57 8.71
N ALA A 40 -9.36 7.92 9.40
CA ALA A 40 -9.79 6.56 9.07
C ALA A 40 -10.26 6.46 7.62
N ALA A 41 -11.06 7.43 7.17
CA ALA A 41 -11.58 7.46 5.81
C ALA A 41 -10.48 7.59 4.74
N THR A 42 -9.35 8.21 5.08
CA THR A 42 -8.24 8.48 4.15
C THR A 42 -7.08 7.49 4.25
N VAL A 43 -7.16 6.47 5.12
CA VAL A 43 -6.15 5.40 5.17
C VAL A 43 -6.10 4.67 3.82
N LEU A 44 -4.88 4.60 3.26
CA LEU A 44 -4.64 3.96 1.97
C LEU A 44 -4.82 2.43 2.06
N THR A 45 -5.61 1.90 1.13
CA THR A 45 -5.83 0.46 0.94
C THR A 45 -4.71 -0.14 0.12
N LYS A 46 -4.25 -1.34 0.51
CA LYS A 46 -3.34 -2.12 -0.32
C LYS A 46 -4.13 -2.85 -1.44
N PRO A 47 -3.52 -3.11 -2.61
CA PRO A 47 -4.17 -3.85 -3.69
C PRO A 47 -4.70 -5.21 -3.23
N GLY A 48 -5.97 -5.48 -3.48
CA GLY A 48 -6.63 -6.73 -3.07
C GLY A 48 -6.67 -6.97 -1.57
N GLU A 49 -6.53 -5.93 -0.74
CA GLU A 49 -6.70 -6.06 0.71
C GLU A 49 -8.15 -6.41 1.07
N ARG A 50 -8.32 -7.39 1.97
CA ARG A 50 -9.64 -7.78 2.45
C ARG A 50 -10.20 -6.74 3.43
N ALA A 51 -11.52 -6.67 3.55
CA ALA A 51 -12.19 -5.67 4.38
C ALA A 51 -11.82 -5.77 5.87
N ASP A 52 -11.63 -6.99 6.39
CA ASP A 52 -11.21 -7.28 7.76
C ASP A 52 -9.75 -6.83 8.02
N ASP A 53 -8.84 -7.14 7.10
CA ASP A 53 -7.44 -6.69 7.19
C ASP A 53 -7.32 -5.16 7.02
N TYR A 54 -8.15 -4.56 6.17
CA TYR A 54 -8.24 -3.11 6.04
C TYR A 54 -8.77 -2.47 7.32
N PHE A 55 -9.81 -3.02 7.94
CA PHE A 55 -10.34 -2.51 9.19
C PHE A 55 -9.30 -2.57 10.33
N ALA A 56 -8.58 -3.68 10.45
CA ALA A 56 -7.46 -3.79 11.37
C ALA A 56 -6.36 -2.76 11.09
N SER A 57 -6.09 -2.47 9.82
CA SER A 57 -5.13 -1.44 9.39
C SER A 57 -5.57 -0.02 9.75
N VAL A 58 -6.87 0.28 9.67
CA VAL A 58 -7.45 1.55 10.11
C VAL A 58 -7.29 1.71 11.62
N ILE A 59 -7.63 0.69 12.41
CA ILE A 59 -7.43 0.68 13.86
C ILE A 59 -5.95 0.85 14.21
N GLY A 60 -5.06 0.12 13.52
CA GLY A 60 -3.62 0.25 13.70
C GLY A 60 -3.13 1.67 13.41
N SER A 61 -3.66 2.31 12.36
CA SER A 61 -3.30 3.69 12.00
C SER A 61 -3.80 4.71 13.03
N TRP A 62 -4.95 4.46 13.67
CA TRP A 62 -5.44 5.27 14.79
C TRP A 62 -4.54 5.19 16.02
N LEU A 63 -4.14 3.98 16.41
CA LEU A 63 -3.31 3.76 17.59
C LEU A 63 -1.86 4.21 17.36
N PHE A 64 -1.37 4.06 16.14
CA PHE A 64 0.01 4.34 15.75
C PHE A 64 0.02 5.10 14.41
N PRO A 65 0.05 6.45 14.43
CA PRO A 65 0.05 7.27 13.22
C PRO A 65 1.15 6.90 12.20
N ALA A 66 2.28 6.38 12.70
CA ALA A 66 3.38 5.88 11.88
C ALA A 66 2.97 4.74 10.93
N LEU A 67 2.00 3.89 11.32
CA LEU A 67 1.49 2.82 10.47
C LEU A 67 0.69 3.36 9.28
N GLY A 68 -0.10 4.42 9.50
CA GLY A 68 -0.78 5.13 8.42
C GLY A 68 0.22 5.80 7.47
N LEU A 69 1.21 6.49 8.06
CA LEU A 69 2.28 7.16 7.31
C LEU A 69 3.05 6.19 6.41
N TYR A 70 3.40 5.01 6.92
CA TYR A 70 4.10 3.97 6.16
C TYR A 70 3.37 3.62 4.86
N ARG A 71 2.05 3.45 4.90
CA ARG A 71 1.24 3.11 3.72
C ARG A 71 1.21 4.25 2.71
N GLY A 72 1.13 5.49 3.20
CA GLY A 72 1.24 6.69 2.38
C GLY A 72 2.59 6.78 1.67
N ILE A 73 3.70 6.61 2.40
CA ILE A 73 5.06 6.62 1.85
C ILE A 73 5.24 5.47 0.83
N GLU A 74 4.77 4.26 1.15
CA GLU A 74 4.83 3.11 0.23
C GLU A 74 4.11 3.42 -1.09
N ALA A 75 2.95 4.09 -1.02
CA ALA A 75 2.21 4.52 -2.21
C ALA A 75 2.90 5.61 -3.02
N ILE A 76 3.62 6.53 -2.37
CA ILE A 76 4.41 7.56 -3.06
C ILE A 76 5.62 6.93 -3.75
N LEU A 77 6.37 6.10 -3.02
CA LEU A 77 7.62 5.51 -3.48
C LEU A 77 7.41 4.42 -4.54
N CYS A 78 6.20 3.90 -4.71
CA CYS A 78 5.90 2.94 -5.77
C CYS A 78 6.05 3.54 -7.17
N GLY A 79 5.98 4.88 -7.31
CA GLY A 79 6.25 5.57 -8.57
C GLY A 79 5.26 5.24 -9.69
N ALA A 80 4.03 4.79 -9.35
CA ALA A 80 2.99 4.48 -10.31
C ALA A 80 2.58 5.70 -11.15
N VAL A 81 2.48 6.89 -10.53
CA VAL A 81 2.17 8.16 -11.22
C VAL A 81 3.18 8.55 -12.31
N LEU A 82 4.43 8.06 -12.22
CA LEU A 82 5.47 8.34 -13.21
C LEU A 82 5.29 7.53 -14.49
N VAL A 83 4.48 6.47 -14.47
CA VAL A 83 4.20 5.62 -15.63
C VAL A 83 3.05 6.22 -16.41
N ARG A 84 3.32 6.65 -17.65
CA ARG A 84 2.33 7.17 -18.58
C ARG A 84 2.01 6.13 -19.65
N ASN A 85 0.73 6.02 -20.01
CA ASN A 85 0.23 5.22 -21.14
C ASN A 85 0.52 3.70 -21.08
N ASP A 86 0.81 3.15 -19.90
CA ASP A 86 1.01 1.71 -19.69
C ASP A 86 0.38 1.29 -18.35
N ASP A 87 -0.85 0.78 -18.43
CA ASP A 87 -1.64 0.43 -17.25
C ASP A 87 -1.16 -0.85 -16.57
N LEU A 88 -0.59 -1.80 -17.32
CA LEU A 88 0.01 -3.01 -16.75
C LEU A 88 1.24 -2.68 -15.92
N ARG A 89 2.12 -1.82 -16.43
CA ARG A 89 3.29 -1.36 -15.69
C ARG A 89 2.91 -0.47 -14.50
N LYS A 90 1.87 0.36 -14.64
CA LYS A 90 1.31 1.15 -13.53
C LYS A 90 0.75 0.24 -12.44
N ALA A 91 0.06 -0.85 -12.81
CA ALA A 91 -0.43 -1.88 -11.90
C ALA A 91 0.72 -2.63 -11.22
N ALA A 92 1.76 -3.01 -11.96
CA ALA A 92 2.97 -3.67 -11.45
C ALA A 92 3.68 -2.84 -10.39
N ARG A 93 3.94 -1.56 -10.69
CA ARG A 93 4.49 -0.60 -9.72
C ARG A 93 3.61 -0.46 -8.49
N SER A 94 2.30 -0.46 -8.69
CA SER A 94 1.33 -0.41 -7.59
C SER A 94 1.20 -1.73 -6.84
N GLY A 95 1.93 -2.80 -7.19
CA GLY A 95 1.87 -4.10 -6.52
C GLY A 95 0.53 -4.82 -6.65
N ALA A 96 -0.21 -4.56 -7.73
CA ALA A 96 -1.50 -5.20 -8.03
C ALA A 96 -1.38 -6.56 -8.74
N PRO A 97 -0.40 -6.82 -9.63
CA PRO A 97 -0.28 -8.14 -10.25
C PRO A 97 0.40 -9.15 -9.32
N CYS A 98 0.06 -10.42 -9.52
CA CYS A 98 0.64 -11.57 -8.86
C CYS A 98 0.94 -12.68 -9.86
N MET A 99 1.93 -13.51 -9.55
CA MET A 99 2.35 -14.63 -10.37
C MET A 99 2.44 -15.91 -9.53
N VAL A 100 2.35 -17.05 -10.19
CA VAL A 100 2.54 -18.36 -9.56
C VAL A 100 4.04 -18.61 -9.38
N VAL A 101 4.41 -19.07 -8.19
CA VAL A 101 5.77 -19.49 -7.84
C VAL A 101 5.75 -20.86 -7.17
N ARG A 102 6.88 -21.55 -7.22
CA ARG A 102 7.10 -22.81 -6.50
C ARG A 102 7.28 -22.52 -5.01
N ALA A 103 6.49 -23.19 -4.18
CA ALA A 103 6.58 -23.11 -2.72
C ALA A 103 7.70 -24.03 -2.18
N ALA A 104 7.95 -23.98 -0.87
CA ALA A 104 9.03 -24.74 -0.23
C ALA A 104 8.82 -26.26 -0.27
N ASP A 105 7.56 -26.70 -0.34
CA ASP A 105 7.12 -28.09 -0.44
C ASP A 105 7.06 -28.61 -1.88
N TRP A 106 7.34 -27.75 -2.88
CA TRP A 106 7.34 -28.13 -4.29
C TRP A 106 8.32 -29.25 -4.61
N ARG A 107 7.86 -30.21 -5.42
CA ARG A 107 8.69 -31.30 -5.95
C ARG A 107 8.43 -31.50 -7.45
N PRO A 108 9.46 -31.80 -8.24
CA PRO A 108 9.27 -32.09 -9.65
C PRO A 108 8.56 -33.44 -9.86
N GLY A 109 7.70 -33.52 -10.88
CA GLY A 109 7.13 -34.79 -11.32
C GLY A 109 8.20 -35.73 -11.90
N ALA A 110 7.98 -37.04 -11.78
CA ALA A 110 8.88 -38.03 -12.36
C ALA A 110 8.93 -37.88 -13.89
N GLY A 111 10.13 -37.64 -14.44
CA GLY A 111 10.33 -37.44 -15.88
C GLY A 111 9.98 -36.04 -16.40
N GLU A 112 9.66 -35.08 -15.53
CA GLU A 112 9.29 -33.73 -15.94
C GLU A 112 10.51 -32.89 -16.35
N CYS A 113 10.44 -32.24 -17.52
CA CYS A 113 11.41 -31.24 -17.91
C CYS A 113 11.14 -29.91 -17.19
N ILE A 114 12.05 -29.54 -16.28
CA ILE A 114 11.98 -28.28 -15.54
C ILE A 114 12.74 -27.20 -16.32
N VAL A 115 12.00 -26.20 -16.80
CA VAL A 115 12.58 -25.05 -17.51
C VAL A 115 13.03 -23.98 -16.50
N LYS A 116 14.12 -23.26 -16.80
CA LYS A 116 14.68 -22.15 -15.98
C LYS A 116 15.01 -22.53 -14.52
N ALA A 117 15.45 -23.77 -14.27
CA ALA A 117 15.93 -24.19 -12.94
C ALA A 117 17.39 -23.74 -12.70
N ILE A 118 17.68 -23.20 -11.52
CA ILE A 118 19.06 -22.92 -11.09
C ILE A 118 19.57 -24.10 -10.27
N LEU A 119 20.57 -24.82 -10.81
CA LEU A 119 21.19 -25.95 -10.15
C LEU A 119 22.40 -25.49 -9.32
N LYS A 120 22.28 -25.55 -7.99
CA LYS A 120 23.44 -25.35 -7.10
C LYS A 120 24.23 -26.66 -6.98
N ARG A 121 25.19 -26.87 -7.88
CA ARG A 121 26.05 -28.07 -7.86
C ARG A 121 27.00 -28.01 -6.65
N LYS A 122 26.70 -28.75 -5.59
CA LYS A 122 27.69 -29.06 -4.53
C LYS A 122 28.38 -30.35 -4.95
N ARG A 123 29.70 -30.31 -5.19
CA ARG A 123 30.50 -31.52 -5.46
C ARG A 123 30.58 -32.32 -4.16
N GLN A 124 29.68 -33.28 -3.97
CA GLN A 124 29.79 -34.33 -2.97
C GLN A 124 29.73 -35.66 -3.70
N GLU A 125 30.85 -36.39 -3.68
CA GLU A 125 30.95 -37.73 -4.24
C GLU A 125 29.96 -38.66 -3.52
N GLY A 126 29.15 -39.39 -4.30
CA GLY A 126 28.32 -40.49 -3.80
C GLY A 126 26.89 -40.16 -3.32
N LYS A 127 26.41 -38.90 -3.40
CA LYS A 127 25.01 -38.57 -3.07
C LYS A 127 24.24 -38.01 -4.27
N GLY A 128 22.97 -38.40 -4.39
CA GLY A 128 22.07 -37.96 -5.47
C GLY A 128 21.98 -36.43 -5.60
N ILE A 129 21.61 -35.96 -6.79
CA ILE A 129 21.48 -34.53 -7.07
C ILE A 129 20.26 -33.98 -6.31
N HIS A 130 20.51 -33.19 -5.26
CA HIS A 130 19.45 -32.46 -4.57
C HIS A 130 19.11 -31.19 -5.35
N ILE A 131 17.89 -31.14 -5.92
CA ILE A 131 17.34 -29.94 -6.54
C ILE A 131 16.68 -29.11 -5.44
N PHE A 132 17.16 -27.89 -5.23
CA PHE A 132 16.51 -26.93 -4.35
C PHE A 132 15.77 -25.90 -5.21
N PRO A 133 14.48 -25.62 -4.94
CA PRO A 133 13.82 -24.48 -5.55
C PRO A 133 14.54 -23.21 -5.09
N TYR A 134 15.25 -22.57 -6.02
CA TYR A 134 15.90 -21.30 -5.78
C TYR A 134 14.84 -20.21 -5.73
N SER A 135 14.74 -19.49 -4.62
CA SER A 135 13.95 -18.25 -4.56
C SER A 135 14.77 -17.13 -5.21
N PRO A 136 14.38 -16.62 -6.37
CA PRO A 136 15.13 -15.58 -7.06
C PRO A 136 15.07 -14.26 -6.29
N PRO A 137 16.05 -13.36 -6.48
CA PRO A 137 16.15 -12.12 -5.71
C PRO A 137 14.90 -11.24 -5.85
N TYR A 138 14.21 -11.32 -6.99
CA TYR A 138 12.97 -10.59 -7.25
C TYR A 138 11.76 -11.10 -6.44
N MET A 139 11.86 -12.27 -5.80
CA MET A 139 10.81 -12.81 -4.92
C MET A 139 10.88 -12.21 -3.51
N PHE A 140 11.82 -11.28 -3.28
CA PHE A 140 12.01 -10.60 -2.01
C PHE A 140 11.76 -9.10 -2.17
N ASN A 141 11.12 -8.49 -1.17
CA ASN A 141 10.98 -7.04 -1.12
C ASN A 141 12.33 -6.36 -0.82
N LYS A 142 12.37 -5.01 -0.82
CA LYS A 142 13.57 -4.23 -0.47
C LYS A 142 14.18 -4.57 0.90
N PHE A 143 13.40 -5.18 1.79
CA PHE A 143 13.80 -5.63 3.13
C PHE A 143 14.14 -7.12 3.20
N ARG A 144 14.31 -7.81 2.05
CA ARG A 144 14.60 -9.25 1.94
C ARG A 144 13.52 -10.18 2.54
N CYS A 145 12.28 -9.73 2.64
CA CYS A 145 11.15 -10.60 3.01
C CYS A 145 10.46 -11.14 1.77
N HIS A 146 10.04 -12.40 1.81
CA HIS A 146 9.28 -13.03 0.72
C HIS A 146 7.98 -12.26 0.44
N ILE A 147 7.69 -12.03 -0.83
CA ILE A 147 6.49 -11.29 -1.26
C ILE A 147 5.33 -12.23 -1.59
N PHE A 148 5.12 -13.25 -0.76
CA PHE A 148 3.98 -14.16 -0.94
C PHE A 148 2.66 -13.41 -0.76
N VAL A 149 1.68 -13.78 -1.58
CA VAL A 149 0.32 -13.27 -1.46
C VAL A 149 -0.36 -14.00 -0.31
N HIS A 150 -0.59 -13.29 0.79
CA HIS A 150 -1.34 -13.80 1.93
C HIS A 150 -2.58 -12.94 2.19
N ARG A 151 -3.72 -13.59 2.43
CA ARG A 151 -5.03 -12.96 2.73
C ARG A 151 -5.41 -11.80 1.79
N ARG A 152 -5.09 -11.90 0.50
CA ARG A 152 -5.55 -10.93 -0.51
C ARG A 152 -6.61 -11.53 -1.41
N ILE A 153 -7.46 -10.67 -1.95
CA ILE A 153 -8.45 -11.00 -2.97
C ILE A 153 -7.72 -11.04 -4.30
N ILE A 154 -7.76 -12.18 -4.98
CA ILE A 154 -7.21 -12.37 -6.32
C ILE A 154 -8.39 -12.40 -7.30
N HIS A 155 -8.30 -11.62 -8.37
CA HIS A 155 -9.27 -11.56 -9.44
C HIS A 155 -9.33 -12.88 -10.22
N GLY A 156 -10.53 -13.27 -10.65
CA GLY A 156 -10.75 -14.48 -11.43
C GLY A 156 -10.83 -15.76 -10.58
N THR A 157 -10.88 -16.91 -11.24
CA THR A 157 -10.99 -18.22 -10.59
C THR A 157 -9.67 -18.96 -10.70
N HIS A 158 -9.18 -19.50 -9.60
CA HIS A 158 -7.93 -20.24 -9.58
C HIS A 158 -7.99 -21.44 -8.63
N SER A 159 -7.22 -22.48 -8.97
CA SER A 159 -6.94 -23.64 -8.14
C SER A 159 -5.45 -23.92 -8.23
N LEU A 160 -4.74 -23.77 -7.12
CA LEU A 160 -3.31 -24.05 -7.03
C LEU A 160 -3.10 -25.53 -6.68
N PRO A 161 -2.23 -26.25 -7.42
CA PRO A 161 -1.80 -27.58 -7.02
C PRO A 161 -0.84 -27.51 -5.82
N ALA A 162 -0.66 -28.64 -5.13
CA ALA A 162 0.26 -28.74 -3.99
C ALA A 162 1.69 -28.35 -4.40
N GLY A 163 2.41 -27.64 -3.53
CA GLY A 163 3.75 -27.12 -3.86
C GLY A 163 3.77 -25.81 -4.64
N TYR A 164 2.63 -25.17 -4.93
CA TYR A 164 2.61 -23.85 -5.58
C TYR A 164 1.90 -22.81 -4.73
N CYS A 165 2.34 -21.56 -4.84
CA CYS A 165 1.70 -20.42 -4.20
C CYS A 165 1.78 -19.17 -5.08
N PHE A 166 1.05 -18.12 -4.70
CA PHE A 166 1.15 -16.82 -5.37
C PHE A 166 2.19 -15.92 -4.69
N ALA A 167 2.94 -15.18 -5.50
CA ALA A 167 3.78 -14.08 -5.07
C ALA A 167 3.39 -12.80 -5.83
N LEU A 168 3.59 -11.63 -5.22
CA LEU A 168 3.43 -10.36 -5.93
C LEU A 168 4.47 -10.29 -7.05
N LEU A 169 4.04 -9.78 -8.21
CA LEU A 169 4.93 -9.53 -9.32
C LEU A 169 5.90 -8.38 -8.96
N PRO A 170 7.19 -8.48 -9.33
CA PRO A 170 8.14 -7.38 -9.16
C PRO A 170 7.68 -6.10 -9.87
N ASP A 171 8.05 -4.94 -9.29
CA ASP A 171 7.68 -3.61 -9.80
C ASP A 171 8.32 -3.25 -11.16
N ASN A 172 9.39 -3.96 -11.53
CA ASN A 172 10.16 -3.81 -12.74
C ASN A 172 9.95 -4.96 -13.75
N ALA A 173 8.94 -5.80 -13.56
CA ALA A 173 8.62 -6.87 -14.50
C ALA A 173 8.26 -6.29 -15.89
N GLU A 174 8.78 -6.93 -16.93
CA GLU A 174 8.45 -6.62 -18.33
C GLU A 174 7.40 -7.60 -18.82
N PHE A 175 6.39 -7.10 -19.54
CA PHE A 175 5.31 -7.92 -20.05
C PHE A 175 5.55 -8.26 -21.52
N GLU A 176 5.25 -9.50 -21.90
CA GLU A 176 5.28 -9.90 -23.31
C GLU A 176 4.25 -9.08 -24.10
N ALA A 177 4.68 -8.50 -25.22
CA ALA A 177 3.78 -7.78 -26.11
C ALA A 177 2.71 -8.74 -26.66
N PRO A 178 1.44 -8.32 -26.81
CA PRO A 178 0.43 -9.16 -27.43
C PRO A 178 0.90 -9.52 -28.83
N ALA A 179 1.14 -10.81 -29.07
CA ALA A 179 1.55 -11.29 -30.39
C ALA A 179 0.54 -10.79 -31.44
N ALA A 180 1.05 -10.17 -32.50
CA ALA A 180 0.27 -9.66 -33.63
C ALA A 180 -0.30 -10.81 -34.50
N SER A 181 -0.88 -11.83 -33.89
CA SER A 181 -1.55 -12.94 -34.56
C SER A 181 -3.05 -12.66 -34.62
N SER A 182 -3.50 -12.23 -35.81
CA SER A 182 -4.76 -12.47 -36.55
C SER A 182 -6.10 -12.87 -35.88
N ASP A 183 -6.23 -12.87 -34.56
CA ASP A 183 -7.49 -12.97 -33.81
C ASP A 183 -7.62 -11.72 -32.96
N ALA A 184 -8.15 -10.66 -33.58
CA ALA A 184 -8.40 -9.33 -33.01
C ALA A 184 -9.50 -9.31 -31.92
N ARG A 185 -9.52 -10.33 -31.04
CA ARG A 185 -10.46 -10.49 -29.94
C ARG A 185 -9.82 -10.99 -28.64
N ARG A 186 -8.49 -10.98 -28.50
CA ARG A 186 -7.91 -10.91 -27.15
C ARG A 186 -8.23 -9.53 -26.61
N LEU A 187 -9.32 -9.48 -25.84
CA LEU A 187 -9.83 -8.33 -25.12
C LEU A 187 -8.67 -7.46 -24.66
N THR A 188 -8.73 -6.15 -24.93
CA THR A 188 -8.02 -5.16 -24.13
C THR A 188 -8.24 -5.53 -22.68
N VAL A 189 -7.22 -6.12 -22.03
CA VAL A 189 -7.44 -6.63 -20.68
C VAL A 189 -7.48 -5.43 -19.75
N GLU A 190 -8.70 -5.00 -19.47
CA GLU A 190 -8.98 -3.84 -18.65
C GLU A 190 -8.77 -4.25 -17.19
N VAL A 191 -7.60 -3.89 -16.66
CA VAL A 191 -7.31 -4.00 -15.23
C VAL A 191 -8.24 -3.03 -14.52
N SER A 192 -9.19 -3.53 -13.73
CA SER A 192 -10.11 -2.64 -13.01
C SER A 192 -9.33 -1.75 -12.04
N VAL A 193 -9.37 -0.45 -12.30
CA VAL A 193 -8.64 0.59 -11.60
C VAL A 193 -9.63 1.60 -11.03
N THR A 194 -9.47 1.96 -9.77
CA THR A 194 -10.33 2.94 -9.11
C THR A 194 -9.49 4.14 -8.68
N TYR A 195 -9.91 5.33 -9.09
CA TYR A 195 -9.34 6.59 -8.59
C TYR A 195 -10.26 7.13 -7.49
N ASN A 196 -9.80 7.07 -6.25
CA ASN A 196 -10.61 7.46 -5.11
C ASN A 196 -10.56 8.98 -4.88
N ASN A 197 -11.21 9.71 -5.79
CA ASN A 197 -11.26 11.18 -5.76
C ASN A 197 -11.90 11.70 -4.47
N VAL A 198 -12.81 10.93 -3.86
CA VAL A 198 -13.44 11.27 -2.57
C VAL A 198 -12.41 11.24 -1.44
N LYS A 199 -11.60 10.18 -1.32
CA LYS A 199 -10.51 10.12 -0.35
C LYS A 199 -9.52 11.26 -0.54
N ALA A 200 -9.16 11.58 -1.80
CA ALA A 200 -8.26 12.68 -2.10
C ALA A 200 -8.84 14.05 -1.68
N LEU A 201 -10.13 14.31 -1.93
CA LEU A 201 -10.80 15.55 -1.53
C LEU A 201 -10.88 15.69 0.00
N ILE A 202 -11.22 14.61 0.70
CA ILE A 202 -11.24 14.58 2.18
C ILE A 202 -9.83 14.87 2.70
N ALA A 203 -8.81 14.18 2.17
CA ALA A 203 -7.42 14.39 2.58
C ALA A 203 -6.96 15.83 2.32
N LEU A 204 -7.38 16.45 1.21
CA LEU A 204 -7.07 17.85 0.90
C LEU A 204 -7.67 18.81 1.92
N ALA A 205 -8.96 18.64 2.25
CA ALA A 205 -9.63 19.44 3.27
C ALA A 205 -8.96 19.27 4.66
N GLN A 206 -8.61 18.04 5.02
CA GLN A 206 -7.87 17.74 6.25
C GLN A 206 -6.49 18.41 6.29
N SER A 207 -5.72 18.31 5.20
CA SER A 207 -4.42 18.97 5.10
C SER A 207 -4.56 20.48 5.27
N ALA A 208 -5.49 21.12 4.57
CA ALA A 208 -5.71 22.56 4.68
C ALA A 208 -6.10 22.98 6.12
N TYR A 209 -7.00 22.23 6.76
CA TYR A 209 -7.39 22.50 8.14
C TYR A 209 -6.25 22.31 9.14
N ALA A 210 -5.49 21.21 9.03
CA ALA A 210 -4.38 20.92 9.91
C ALA A 210 -3.26 21.97 9.76
N LEU A 211 -2.96 22.40 8.54
CA LEU A 211 -1.99 23.46 8.28
C LEU A 211 -2.46 24.81 8.85
N THR A 212 -3.73 25.14 8.68
CA THR A 212 -4.31 26.38 9.26
C THR A 212 -4.25 26.35 10.78
N THR A 213 -4.56 25.21 11.39
CA THR A 213 -4.49 25.01 12.85
C THR A 213 -3.06 25.13 13.35
N LEU A 214 -2.11 24.52 12.66
CA LEU A 214 -0.68 24.61 13.00
C LEU A 214 -0.15 26.04 12.87
N TYR A 215 -0.57 26.77 11.82
CA TYR A 215 -0.23 28.18 11.64
C TYR A 215 -0.79 29.05 12.78
N ARG A 216 -2.04 28.81 13.18
CA ARG A 216 -2.67 29.51 14.31
C ARG A 216 -2.05 29.16 15.66
N ALA A 217 -1.47 27.97 15.80
CA ALA A 217 -0.76 27.54 17.00
C ALA A 217 0.68 28.09 17.10
N ARG A 218 1.14 28.91 16.14
CA ARG A 218 2.46 29.52 16.14
C ARG A 218 2.61 30.51 17.30
N GLY A 219 3.74 30.44 18.01
CA GLY A 219 4.06 31.34 19.12
C GLY A 219 5.10 30.73 20.05
N ASP A 220 5.05 31.12 21.31
CA ASP A 220 5.89 30.69 22.43
C ASP A 220 5.44 29.35 23.06
N GLN A 221 4.44 28.67 22.48
CA GLN A 221 3.90 27.42 23.04
C GLN A 221 4.97 26.35 23.30
N ILE A 222 5.99 26.23 22.45
CA ILE A 222 7.08 25.26 22.63
C ILE A 222 8.00 25.68 23.78
N GLU A 223 8.26 26.98 23.93
CA GLU A 223 9.08 27.51 25.02
C GLU A 223 8.36 27.37 26.37
N GLN A 224 7.04 27.53 26.37
CA GLN A 224 6.21 27.52 27.57
C GLN A 224 5.75 26.12 28.01
N TYR A 225 5.37 25.27 27.06
CA TYR A 225 4.79 23.94 27.32
C TYR A 225 5.70 22.79 26.87
N GLY A 226 6.84 23.08 26.24
CA GLY A 226 7.77 22.06 25.77
C GLY A 226 7.10 21.05 24.84
N TYR A 227 7.31 19.76 25.13
CA TYR A 227 6.73 18.65 24.38
C TYR A 227 5.20 18.54 24.49
N ALA A 228 4.57 19.23 25.46
CA ALA A 228 3.12 19.27 25.61
C ALA A 228 2.46 20.36 24.75
N ALA A 229 3.23 21.12 23.97
CA ALA A 229 2.69 22.16 23.09
C ALA A 229 1.63 21.59 22.12
N PHE A 230 0.44 22.22 22.11
CA PHE A 230 -0.67 21.80 21.25
C PHE A 230 -0.27 21.68 19.78
N GLY A 231 0.52 22.63 19.26
CA GLY A 231 1.02 22.58 17.89
C GLY A 231 1.79 21.31 17.53
N LEU A 232 2.54 20.71 18.47
CA LEU A 232 3.26 19.44 18.23
C LEU A 232 2.29 18.27 18.01
N THR A 233 1.17 18.25 18.72
CA THR A 233 0.14 17.22 18.55
C THR A 233 -0.55 17.32 17.20
N VAL A 234 -0.72 18.53 16.66
CA VAL A 234 -1.32 18.75 15.34
C VAL A 234 -0.32 18.48 14.22
N ALA A 235 0.97 18.75 14.43
CA ALA A 235 2.02 18.57 13.44
C ALA A 235 2.13 17.11 12.96
N GLN A 236 2.07 16.13 13.85
CA GLN A 236 2.08 14.71 13.48
C GLN A 236 0.91 14.32 12.55
N TYR A 237 -0.30 14.85 12.82
CA TYR A 237 -1.46 14.62 11.98
C TYR A 237 -1.33 15.34 10.64
N ALA A 238 -0.80 16.57 10.63
CA ALA A 238 -0.55 17.32 9.40
C ALA A 238 0.37 16.57 8.43
N VAL A 239 1.49 16.01 8.94
CA VAL A 239 2.43 15.20 8.13
C VAL A 239 1.73 13.98 7.55
N MET A 240 0.95 13.27 8.37
CA MET A 240 0.19 12.11 7.95
C MET A 240 -0.86 12.44 6.88
N PHE A 241 -1.65 13.52 7.05
CA PHE A 241 -2.66 13.93 6.07
C PHE A 241 -2.05 14.31 4.72
N ILE A 242 -0.97 15.09 4.74
CA ILE A 242 -0.25 15.45 3.51
C ILE A 242 0.27 14.18 2.82
N THR A 243 0.83 13.24 3.59
CA THR A 243 1.34 11.99 3.02
C THR A 243 0.21 11.14 2.43
N ASN A 244 -0.94 11.05 3.10
CA ASN A 244 -2.10 10.33 2.58
C ASN A 244 -2.66 11.01 1.32
N LEU A 245 -2.71 12.35 1.28
CA LEU A 245 -3.14 13.10 0.09
C LEU A 245 -2.23 12.79 -1.10
N ILE A 246 -0.92 12.96 -0.94
CA ILE A 246 0.05 12.68 -2.01
C ILE A 246 -0.03 11.21 -2.40
N GLY A 247 -0.12 10.28 -1.45
CA GLY A 247 -0.26 8.85 -1.70
C GLY A 247 -1.50 8.51 -2.55
N ASN A 248 -2.66 9.07 -2.23
CA ASN A 248 -3.90 8.88 -3.01
C ASN A 248 -3.82 9.49 -4.42
N LEU A 249 -3.05 10.57 -4.60
CA LEU A 249 -2.79 11.15 -5.92
C LEU A 249 -1.75 10.35 -6.72
N CYS A 250 -0.79 9.70 -6.05
CA CYS A 250 0.32 9.01 -6.69
C CYS A 250 0.02 7.55 -7.06
N ARG A 251 -0.88 6.87 -6.33
CA ARG A 251 -1.16 5.45 -6.52
C ARG A 251 -2.65 5.21 -6.75
N PRO A 252 -3.04 4.60 -7.89
CA PRO A 252 -4.41 4.17 -8.08
C PRO A 252 -4.77 2.97 -7.18
N GLU A 253 -6.05 2.84 -6.85
CA GLU A 253 -6.56 1.73 -6.04
C GLU A 253 -6.95 0.54 -6.93
N TYR A 254 -6.60 -0.67 -6.48
CA TYR A 254 -6.97 -1.92 -7.15
C TYR A 254 -7.74 -2.80 -6.17
N PRO A 255 -9.00 -3.16 -6.47
CA PRO A 255 -9.86 -3.92 -5.55
C PRO A 255 -9.42 -5.37 -5.37
N SER A 256 -8.60 -5.89 -6.28
CA SER A 256 -8.08 -7.25 -6.28
C SER A 256 -6.68 -7.30 -6.88
N LEU A 257 -5.98 -8.41 -6.66
CA LEU A 257 -4.75 -8.74 -7.35
C LEU A 257 -5.05 -9.41 -8.69
N TYR A 258 -4.25 -9.15 -9.71
CA TYR A 258 -4.45 -9.72 -11.04
C TYR A 258 -3.41 -10.79 -11.34
N MET A 259 -3.85 -11.95 -11.81
CA MET A 259 -2.93 -13.03 -12.18
C MET A 259 -2.19 -12.68 -13.46
N VAL A 260 -0.88 -12.92 -13.48
CA VAL A 260 -0.03 -12.79 -14.66
C VAL A 260 0.49 -14.17 -15.01
N GLU A 261 0.34 -14.55 -16.28
CA GLU A 261 0.84 -15.80 -16.82
C GLU A 261 2.36 -15.83 -16.77
N SER A 262 2.91 -16.97 -16.37
CA SER A 262 4.35 -17.21 -16.33
C SER A 262 4.62 -18.67 -16.69
N SER A 263 5.87 -19.00 -17.00
CA SER A 263 6.25 -20.40 -17.23
C SER A 263 5.95 -21.31 -16.02
N MET A 264 5.94 -20.76 -14.80
CA MET A 264 5.55 -21.49 -13.59
C MET A 264 4.05 -21.70 -13.48
N MET A 265 3.23 -20.77 -13.98
CA MET A 265 1.77 -20.97 -14.08
C MET A 265 1.44 -22.07 -15.09
N ASP A 266 2.14 -22.13 -16.22
CA ASP A 266 1.96 -23.21 -17.21
C ASP A 266 2.40 -24.58 -16.68
N GLU A 267 3.45 -24.61 -15.87
CA GLU A 267 3.84 -25.79 -15.11
C GLU A 267 2.76 -26.22 -14.11
N ALA A 268 2.24 -25.28 -13.31
CA ALA A 268 1.15 -25.55 -12.39
C ALA A 268 -0.11 -26.05 -13.13
N ARG A 269 -0.42 -25.53 -14.32
CA ARG A 269 -1.53 -26.03 -15.17
C ARG A 269 -1.33 -27.50 -15.55
N ARG A 270 -0.11 -27.90 -15.93
CA ARG A 270 0.23 -29.30 -16.23
C ARG A 270 0.08 -30.22 -15.02
N GLN A 271 0.23 -29.69 -13.81
CA GLN A 271 0.02 -30.41 -12.55
C GLN A 271 -1.42 -30.34 -12.01
N GLY A 272 -2.40 -30.00 -12.86
CA GLY A 272 -3.82 -29.94 -12.50
C GLY A 272 -4.30 -28.61 -11.94
N GLY A 273 -3.46 -27.57 -11.97
CA GLY A 273 -3.83 -26.21 -11.63
C GLY A 273 -4.77 -25.58 -12.67
N HIS A 274 -5.71 -24.77 -12.22
CA HIS A 274 -6.66 -24.07 -13.10
C HIS A 274 -6.55 -22.57 -12.83
N PHE A 275 -6.44 -21.74 -13.87
CA PHE A 275 -6.29 -20.29 -13.73
C PHE A 275 -7.06 -19.59 -14.85
N ASN A 276 -8.14 -18.91 -14.51
CA ASN A 276 -8.93 -18.09 -15.44
C ASN A 276 -8.91 -16.63 -14.99
N GLY A 277 -8.81 -15.71 -15.96
CA GLY A 277 -8.75 -14.27 -15.70
C GLY A 277 -7.33 -13.73 -15.51
N ALA A 278 -6.32 -14.39 -16.10
CA ALA A 278 -4.97 -13.84 -16.18
C ALA A 278 -4.93 -12.68 -17.19
N VAL A 279 -4.20 -11.61 -16.85
CA VAL A 279 -4.30 -10.32 -17.56
C VAL A 279 -3.13 -10.00 -18.48
N ALA A 280 -1.99 -10.64 -18.25
CA ALA A 280 -0.75 -10.40 -18.98
C ALA A 280 0.16 -11.62 -18.87
N ARG A 281 1.31 -11.60 -19.54
CA ARG A 281 2.32 -12.66 -19.51
C ARG A 281 3.73 -12.11 -19.29
N VAL A 282 4.56 -12.85 -18.55
CA VAL A 282 5.95 -12.53 -18.16
C VAL A 282 6.89 -13.74 -18.29
#